data_AF-A0A3M1AWE9-F1
#
_entry.id   AF-A0A3M1AWE9-F1
#
_cell.length_a   1.000
_cell.length_b   1.000
_cell.length_c   1.000
_cell.angle_alpha   90.00
_cell.angle_beta   90.00
_cell.angle_gamma   90.00
#
_symmetry.space_group_name_H-M   'P 1'
#
loop_
_entity.id
_entity.type
_entity.pdbx_description
1 polymer ?
#
loop_
_entity_poly.entity_id
_entity_poly.type
_entity_poly.pdbx_seq_one_letter_code
_entity_poly.pdbx_strand_id
1 'polypeptide(L)'
;TEGRLHPQTWRGMSISGVIEPEFDLSHFASFLPPDVAPRGRLSGRLTLGGTFASPTARADLELQDLRFRRLPISRIALAASWQGHTLGIESLDLTSHGALSLSGDLDLSPFLGGRGGRRGKGWHEVVPFVLDLSATRIDPARWVTALAPKGGPRGLPPLTGILEGRLHLEGTLQRLSGEMKVRFAGAPFGVPGRVGLQASLTHRSGETKFEKIAITAPGMKLSGEGNVAEGRVETALRLHLLDLRRSGDFLGRDAFPAGSATLTLSGHFPLEAPRQRHALQLTLRSEDLRIPGRIEFPSRLRLDATLRDGRVRLSGMRWEAGESRLSAQGSIDLLQKGRLRRNPPFSLTVESERFDPTDFGGGAFPLSGKFSAQMTLDGKLEAPRGRLRLAGRDLALRGTPLGEGTLDITLTNGRVGIESFLLRGTQGRIAMTGEIPLFSRGFRIAKDPRISLHLLGEDLDPKRLHPTLPLAGAFSLEAEVTGTLH
;
A
#
# COMPACT_ATOMS: atom_id res chain seq x y z
N THR A 1 57.48 -4.29 -10.36
CA THR A 1 56.68 -4.43 -11.59
C THR A 1 57.58 -4.19 -12.78
N GLU A 2 57.85 -5.21 -13.60
CA GLU A 2 58.48 -5.02 -14.92
C GLU A 2 57.37 -4.71 -15.94
N GLY A 3 56.95 -3.45 -16.02
CA GLY A 3 56.14 -2.99 -17.14
C GLY A 3 57.06 -2.75 -18.33
N ARG A 4 57.01 -3.60 -19.36
CA ARG A 4 57.73 -3.35 -20.62
C ARG A 4 57.03 -2.22 -21.38
N LEU A 5 57.39 -0.98 -21.07
CA LEU A 5 57.11 0.15 -21.94
C LEU A 5 58.00 0.00 -23.19
N HIS A 6 57.38 -0.26 -24.33
CA HIS A 6 58.04 -0.21 -25.64
C HIS A 6 57.73 1.15 -26.30
N PRO A 7 58.50 2.22 -26.05
CA PRO A 7 58.27 3.50 -26.71
C PRO A 7 58.62 3.39 -28.20
N GLN A 8 57.61 3.44 -29.08
CA GLN A 8 57.82 3.60 -30.52
C GLN A 8 57.89 5.11 -30.86
N THR A 9 59.10 5.57 -31.21
CA THR A 9 59.43 6.80 -31.98
C THR A 9 58.70 8.12 -31.67
N TRP A 10 59.45 9.09 -31.16
CA TRP A 10 59.02 10.46 -30.83
C TRP A 10 59.03 11.42 -32.05
N ARG A 11 58.17 11.24 -33.06
CA ARG A 11 57.97 12.25 -34.12
C ARG A 11 56.48 12.45 -34.38
N GLY A 12 55.97 13.61 -33.94
CA GLY A 12 54.56 13.85 -33.67
C GLY A 12 54.23 13.28 -32.29
N MET A 13 53.73 14.08 -31.35
CA MET A 13 53.53 13.66 -29.95
C MET A 13 52.33 12.69 -29.82
N SER A 14 52.45 11.50 -30.40
CA SER A 14 51.57 10.37 -30.11
C SER A 14 52.10 9.59 -28.92
N ILE A 15 51.20 9.09 -28.10
CA ILE A 15 51.52 8.19 -27.00
C ILE A 15 50.94 6.84 -27.39
N SER A 16 51.76 5.78 -27.37
CA SER A 16 51.27 4.40 -27.46
C SER A 16 51.95 3.54 -26.39
N GLY A 17 51.17 2.64 -25.78
CA GLY A 17 51.69 1.74 -24.75
C GLY A 17 50.69 0.67 -24.38
N VAL A 18 51.19 -0.49 -23.96
CA VAL A 18 50.38 -1.60 -23.41
C VAL A 18 50.90 -1.89 -22.00
N ILE A 19 49.97 -1.99 -21.04
CA ILE A 19 50.24 -2.31 -19.64
C ILE A 19 49.40 -3.53 -19.30
N GLU A 20 50.01 -4.59 -18.79
CA GLU A 20 49.34 -5.82 -18.38
C GLU A 20 49.47 -5.97 -16.86
N PRO A 21 48.56 -5.33 -16.08
CA PRO A 21 48.64 -5.40 -14.63
C PRO A 21 48.34 -6.82 -14.12
N GLU A 22 49.10 -7.23 -13.11
CA GLU A 22 48.82 -8.44 -12.33
C GLU A 22 49.17 -8.16 -10.87
N PHE A 23 48.15 -8.02 -10.01
CA PHE A 23 48.32 -7.61 -8.62
C PHE A 23 47.47 -8.45 -7.67
N ASP A 24 48.02 -8.79 -6.51
CA ASP A 24 47.26 -9.22 -5.35
C ASP A 24 46.74 -7.97 -4.61
N LEU A 25 45.42 -7.88 -4.40
CA LEU A 25 44.80 -6.74 -3.74
C LEU A 25 45.23 -6.58 -2.28
N SER A 26 45.74 -7.64 -1.64
CA SER A 26 46.25 -7.57 -0.26
C SER A 26 47.40 -6.57 -0.10
N HIS A 27 48.17 -6.31 -1.17
CA HIS A 27 49.22 -5.30 -1.17
C HIS A 27 48.69 -3.87 -1.04
N PHE A 28 47.41 -3.64 -1.35
CA PHE A 28 46.78 -2.33 -1.24
C PHE A 28 46.05 -2.11 0.09
N ALA A 29 46.01 -3.10 0.97
CA ALA A 29 45.27 -3.02 2.24
C ALA A 29 45.75 -1.86 3.14
N SER A 30 47.02 -1.46 3.03
CA SER A 30 47.59 -0.33 3.79
C SER A 30 47.11 1.05 3.32
N PHE A 31 46.57 1.15 2.09
CA PHE A 31 46.10 2.41 1.50
C PHE A 31 44.58 2.59 1.65
N LEU A 32 43.88 1.58 2.17
CA LEU A 32 42.44 1.59 2.31
C LEU A 32 42.03 1.75 3.78
N PRO A 33 40.81 2.26 4.05
CA PRO A 33 40.29 2.33 5.41
C PRO A 33 40.37 0.96 6.11
N PRO A 34 40.59 0.90 7.44
CA PRO A 34 40.78 -0.37 8.16
C PRO A 34 39.61 -1.35 8.07
N ASP A 35 38.40 -0.86 7.75
CA ASP A 35 37.21 -1.69 7.53
C ASP A 35 37.13 -2.29 6.12
N VAL A 36 38.08 -1.96 5.25
CA VAL A 36 38.20 -2.39 3.87
C VAL A 36 39.53 -3.12 3.70
N ALA A 37 39.56 -4.40 4.03
CA ALA A 37 40.68 -5.30 3.75
C ALA A 37 40.37 -6.09 2.47
N PRO A 38 40.56 -5.52 1.26
CA PRO A 38 40.26 -6.26 0.05
C PRO A 38 41.23 -7.43 -0.06
N ARG A 39 40.68 -8.55 -0.49
CA ARG A 39 41.42 -9.73 -0.94
C ARG A 39 40.97 -10.04 -2.34
N GLY A 40 41.83 -10.65 -3.14
CA GLY A 40 41.52 -11.00 -4.53
C GLY A 40 42.68 -10.68 -5.46
N ARG A 41 42.54 -11.06 -6.72
CA ARG A 41 43.57 -10.85 -7.76
C ARG A 41 43.01 -9.96 -8.86
N LEU A 42 43.72 -8.89 -9.17
CA LEU A 42 43.47 -8.00 -10.30
C LEU A 42 44.40 -8.39 -11.44
N SER A 43 43.86 -8.73 -12.59
CA SER A 43 44.60 -8.94 -13.85
C SER A 43 43.96 -8.16 -14.98
N GLY A 44 44.68 -7.89 -16.06
CA GLY A 44 44.06 -7.28 -17.23
C GLY A 44 45.03 -6.72 -18.23
N ARG A 45 44.51 -5.84 -19.09
CA ARG A 45 45.26 -5.13 -20.12
C ARG A 45 44.74 -3.71 -20.27
N LEU A 46 45.67 -2.75 -20.33
CA LEU A 46 45.40 -1.35 -20.61
C LEU A 46 46.23 -0.94 -21.82
N THR A 47 45.56 -0.50 -22.88
CA THR A 47 46.19 0.04 -24.09
C THR A 47 45.98 1.54 -24.11
N LEU A 48 47.05 2.31 -24.26
CA LEU A 48 47.05 3.76 -24.39
C LEU A 48 47.45 4.13 -25.83
N GLY A 49 46.82 5.16 -26.37
CA GLY A 49 46.95 5.59 -27.76
C GLY A 49 46.64 7.08 -27.94
N GLY A 50 46.78 7.56 -29.18
CA GLY A 50 46.32 8.89 -29.58
C GLY A 50 47.34 10.01 -29.35
N THR A 51 46.86 11.25 -29.42
CA THR A 51 47.66 12.46 -29.20
C THR A 51 47.29 13.09 -27.86
N PHE A 52 48.09 14.03 -27.35
CA PHE A 52 47.69 14.81 -26.16
C PHE A 52 46.37 15.58 -26.33
N ALA A 53 46.02 15.95 -27.56
CA ALA A 53 44.76 16.63 -27.86
C ALA A 53 43.57 15.66 -27.92
N SER A 54 43.81 14.41 -28.32
CA SER A 54 42.79 13.37 -28.46
C SER A 54 43.35 12.03 -27.96
N PRO A 55 43.49 11.86 -26.64
CA PRO A 55 43.98 10.62 -26.08
C PRO A 55 42.96 9.51 -26.33
N THR A 56 43.47 8.29 -26.53
CA THR A 56 42.66 7.08 -26.52
C THR A 56 43.19 6.11 -25.47
N ALA A 57 42.28 5.44 -24.78
CA ALA A 57 42.61 4.35 -23.87
C ALA A 57 41.60 3.23 -24.00
N ARG A 58 42.04 1.98 -23.82
CA ARG A 58 41.16 0.82 -23.67
C ARG A 58 41.63 -0.01 -22.50
N ALA A 59 40.72 -0.34 -21.58
CA ALA A 59 40.99 -1.13 -20.40
C ALA A 59 40.10 -2.37 -20.41
N ASP A 60 40.71 -3.54 -20.32
CA ASP A 60 40.06 -4.84 -20.12
C ASP A 60 40.63 -5.41 -18.81
N LEU A 61 39.93 -5.17 -17.69
CA LEU A 61 40.36 -5.53 -16.33
C LEU A 61 39.46 -6.61 -15.74
N GLU A 62 40.05 -7.53 -14.99
CA GLU A 62 39.35 -8.59 -14.29
C GLU A 62 39.83 -8.69 -12.84
N LEU A 63 38.88 -8.76 -11.92
CA LEU A 63 39.12 -8.95 -10.51
C LEU A 63 38.42 -10.22 -10.02
N GLN A 64 39.17 -11.13 -9.41
CA GLN A 64 38.66 -12.41 -8.92
C GLN A 64 38.73 -12.51 -7.39
N ASP A 65 37.79 -13.26 -6.81
CA ASP A 65 37.72 -13.60 -5.39
C ASP A 65 37.72 -12.40 -4.44
N LEU A 66 37.06 -11.31 -4.87
CA LEU A 66 36.92 -10.11 -4.09
C LEU A 66 36.04 -10.35 -2.85
N ARG A 67 36.58 -10.09 -1.66
CA ARG A 67 35.77 -9.94 -0.45
C ARG A 67 35.67 -8.47 -0.08
N PHE A 68 34.50 -7.89 -0.33
CA PHE A 68 34.19 -6.53 0.12
C PHE A 68 33.25 -6.62 1.33
N ARG A 69 33.78 -6.28 2.52
CA ARG A 69 33.09 -6.46 3.80
C ARG A 69 32.63 -7.91 3.99
N ARG A 70 31.31 -8.16 3.97
CA ARG A 70 30.68 -9.48 4.11
C ARG A 70 30.16 -10.03 2.79
N LEU A 71 30.34 -9.30 1.68
CA LEU A 71 29.89 -9.71 0.36
C LEU A 71 31.02 -10.44 -0.37
N PRO A 72 30.90 -11.76 -0.60
CA PRO A 72 31.79 -12.45 -1.52
C PRO A 72 31.39 -12.08 -2.95
N ILE A 73 32.31 -11.47 -3.67
CA ILE A 73 32.20 -11.17 -5.10
C ILE A 73 33.17 -12.11 -5.82
N SER A 74 32.63 -13.03 -6.62
CA SER A 74 33.45 -14.02 -7.31
C SER A 74 34.28 -13.41 -8.43
N ARG A 75 33.67 -12.48 -9.18
CA ARG A 75 34.31 -11.84 -10.34
C ARG A 75 33.77 -10.43 -10.56
N ILE A 76 34.65 -9.50 -10.91
CA ILE A 76 34.32 -8.21 -11.53
C ILE A 76 35.13 -8.14 -12.84
N ALA A 77 34.46 -8.02 -13.98
CA ALA A 77 35.11 -7.77 -15.26
C ALA A 77 34.72 -6.38 -15.76
N LEU A 78 35.69 -5.58 -16.18
CA LEU A 78 35.52 -4.22 -16.71
C LEU A 78 36.14 -4.14 -18.10
N ALA A 79 35.32 -3.85 -19.10
CA ALA A 79 35.75 -3.39 -20.41
C ALA A 79 35.35 -1.91 -20.56
N ALA A 80 36.33 -1.04 -20.79
CA ALA A 80 36.10 0.39 -20.95
C ALA A 80 37.00 0.97 -22.05
N SER A 81 36.50 1.96 -22.77
CA SER A 81 37.24 2.73 -23.74
C SER A 81 37.11 4.23 -23.44
N TRP A 82 38.18 4.96 -23.69
CA TRP A 82 38.20 6.41 -23.62
C TRP A 82 38.62 6.93 -24.99
N GLN A 83 37.79 7.77 -25.61
CA GLN A 83 38.08 8.38 -26.91
C GLN A 83 37.75 9.87 -26.86
N GLY A 84 38.79 10.71 -26.93
CA GLY A 84 38.63 12.17 -26.86
C GLY A 84 38.08 12.60 -25.50
N HIS A 85 36.80 12.95 -25.44
CA HIS A 85 36.12 13.37 -24.22
C HIS A 85 35.14 12.35 -23.66
N THR A 86 34.90 11.24 -24.35
CA THR A 86 33.90 10.25 -23.93
C THR A 86 34.57 9.04 -23.30
N LEU A 87 34.22 8.72 -22.06
CA LEU A 87 34.54 7.45 -21.42
C LEU A 87 33.37 6.50 -21.61
N GLY A 88 33.53 5.51 -22.49
CA GLY A 88 32.59 4.42 -22.71
C GLY A 88 32.91 3.25 -21.78
N ILE A 89 31.92 2.82 -21.00
CA ILE A 89 31.91 1.57 -20.24
C ILE A 89 31.20 0.54 -21.13
N GLU A 90 31.97 -0.32 -21.79
CA GLU A 90 31.44 -1.36 -22.66
C GLU A 90 30.73 -2.44 -21.85
N SER A 91 31.36 -2.89 -20.77
CA SER A 91 30.72 -3.71 -19.74
C SER A 91 31.44 -3.60 -18.40
N LEU A 92 30.68 -3.61 -17.32
CA LEU A 92 31.14 -3.83 -15.96
C LEU A 92 30.27 -4.94 -15.36
N ASP A 93 30.79 -6.16 -15.39
CA ASP A 93 30.08 -7.38 -15.00
C ASP A 93 30.54 -7.83 -13.62
N LEU A 94 29.64 -7.80 -12.65
CA LEU A 94 29.85 -8.32 -11.29
C LEU A 94 29.09 -9.63 -11.12
N THR A 95 29.81 -10.71 -10.84
CA THR A 95 29.26 -12.03 -10.54
C THR A 95 29.46 -12.37 -9.06
N SER A 96 28.37 -12.74 -8.40
CA SER A 96 28.38 -13.29 -7.04
C SER A 96 27.27 -14.35 -6.90
N HIS A 97 26.20 -14.05 -6.18
CA HIS A 97 24.95 -14.81 -6.12
C HIS A 97 23.91 -14.24 -7.09
N GLY A 98 24.33 -14.13 -8.36
CA GLY A 98 23.66 -13.38 -9.42
C GLY A 98 24.68 -12.61 -10.25
N ALA A 99 24.20 -11.99 -11.32
CA ALA A 99 25.00 -11.14 -12.19
C ALA A 99 24.42 -9.72 -12.20
N LEU A 100 25.32 -8.73 -12.11
CA LEU A 100 25.04 -7.32 -12.38
C LEU A 100 25.90 -6.91 -13.57
N SER A 101 25.33 -6.21 -14.54
CA SER A 101 26.09 -5.62 -15.65
C SER A 101 25.81 -4.13 -15.70
N LEU A 102 26.84 -3.30 -15.89
CA LEU A 102 26.70 -1.88 -16.14
C LEU A 102 27.39 -1.53 -17.47
N SER A 103 26.74 -0.76 -18.32
CA SER A 103 27.32 -0.20 -19.54
C SER A 103 26.87 1.24 -19.72
N GLY A 104 27.57 2.03 -20.54
CA GLY A 104 27.17 3.40 -20.79
C GLY A 104 28.31 4.35 -21.14
N ASP A 105 27.98 5.61 -21.33
CA ASP A 105 28.92 6.65 -21.75
C ASP A 105 28.93 7.81 -20.75
N LEU A 106 30.11 8.40 -20.53
CA LEU A 106 30.29 9.62 -19.76
C LEU A 106 31.01 10.68 -20.60
N ASP A 107 30.41 11.86 -20.75
CA ASP A 107 31.01 12.99 -21.44
C ASP A 107 31.84 13.85 -20.47
N LEU A 108 33.16 13.71 -20.57
CA LEU A 108 34.16 14.41 -19.76
C LEU A 108 34.56 15.77 -20.34
N SER A 109 33.92 16.24 -21.43
CA SER A 109 34.16 17.58 -22.00
C SER A 109 34.09 18.71 -20.95
N PRO A 110 33.14 18.69 -19.98
CA PRO A 110 33.09 19.70 -18.92
C PRO A 110 34.34 19.76 -18.04
N PHE A 111 35.11 18.67 -17.95
CA PHE A 111 36.33 18.58 -17.16
C PHE A 111 37.57 19.00 -17.96
N LEU A 112 37.63 18.61 -19.24
CA LEU A 112 38.81 18.82 -20.08
C LEU A 112 38.87 20.21 -20.75
N GLY A 113 37.75 20.93 -20.81
CA GLY A 113 37.62 22.20 -21.53
C GLY A 113 38.38 23.42 -20.99
N GLY A 114 39.33 23.26 -20.04
CA GLY A 114 40.33 24.27 -19.64
C GLY A 114 39.81 25.59 -19.03
N ARG A 115 38.51 25.88 -19.05
CA ARG A 115 37.94 27.08 -18.46
C ARG A 115 37.84 26.90 -16.94
N GLY A 116 38.88 27.37 -16.23
CA GLY A 116 39.04 27.33 -14.77
C GLY A 116 38.00 28.09 -13.94
N GLY A 117 36.70 27.80 -14.11
CA GLY A 117 35.64 28.72 -13.71
C GLY A 117 34.46 28.15 -12.92
N ARG A 118 34.54 26.97 -12.31
CA ARG A 118 33.48 26.52 -11.38
C ARG A 118 34.05 25.99 -10.07
N ARG A 119 34.70 26.89 -9.31
CA ARG A 119 34.90 26.69 -7.87
C ARG A 119 33.52 26.54 -7.22
N GLY A 120 33.17 25.31 -6.79
CA GLY A 120 32.02 25.06 -5.91
C GLY A 120 30.99 24.04 -6.38
N LYS A 121 31.00 23.57 -7.63
CA LYS A 121 30.12 22.47 -8.07
C LYS A 121 30.89 21.16 -8.17
N GLY A 122 30.32 20.08 -7.64
CA GLY A 122 30.92 18.75 -7.78
C GLY A 122 30.95 18.33 -9.25
N TRP A 123 32.00 17.63 -9.69
CA TRP A 123 32.12 17.13 -11.07
C TRP A 123 30.90 16.31 -11.51
N HIS A 124 30.31 15.56 -10.58
CA HIS A 124 29.13 14.73 -10.79
C HIS A 124 27.88 15.53 -11.18
N GLU A 125 27.83 16.83 -10.89
CA GLU A 125 26.70 17.68 -11.25
C GLU A 125 26.67 18.09 -12.73
N VAL A 126 27.82 18.01 -13.42
CA VAL A 126 27.98 18.60 -14.76
C VAL A 126 28.31 17.60 -15.85
N VAL A 127 28.79 16.41 -15.50
CA VAL A 127 29.14 15.34 -16.46
C VAL A 127 27.84 14.68 -16.96
N PRO A 128 27.49 14.81 -18.25
CA PRO A 128 26.42 14.04 -18.85
C PRO A 128 26.79 12.56 -18.89
N PHE A 129 25.82 11.70 -18.64
CA PHE A 129 25.97 10.26 -18.73
C PHE A 129 24.73 9.58 -19.32
N VAL A 130 24.96 8.43 -19.94
CA VAL A 130 23.94 7.43 -20.27
C VAL A 130 24.41 6.13 -19.63
N LEU A 131 23.63 5.52 -18.74
CA LEU A 131 24.01 4.33 -18.00
C LEU A 131 22.88 3.30 -18.05
N ASP A 132 23.23 2.08 -18.45
CA ASP A 132 22.37 0.91 -18.43
C ASP A 132 22.89 -0.08 -17.39
N LEU A 133 22.09 -0.34 -16.37
CA LEU A 133 22.34 -1.35 -15.35
C LEU A 133 21.36 -2.50 -15.56
N SER A 134 21.86 -3.73 -15.62
CA SER A 134 21.05 -4.94 -15.66
C SER A 134 21.38 -5.86 -14.48
N ALA A 135 20.36 -6.50 -13.94
CA ALA A 135 20.44 -7.43 -12.84
C ALA A 135 19.82 -8.76 -13.28
N THR A 136 20.55 -9.85 -13.13
CA THR A 136 20.08 -11.20 -13.44
C THR A 136 20.27 -12.10 -12.23
N ARG A 137 19.16 -12.64 -11.72
CA ARG A 137 19.10 -13.62 -10.63
C ARG A 137 19.79 -13.21 -9.33
N ILE A 138 19.59 -11.98 -8.88
CA ILE A 138 20.12 -11.48 -7.62
C ILE A 138 19.29 -12.00 -6.44
N ASP A 139 19.93 -12.51 -5.40
CA ASP A 139 19.31 -12.81 -4.10
C ASP A 139 19.39 -11.57 -3.18
N PRO A 140 18.33 -10.74 -3.06
CA PRO A 140 18.41 -9.50 -2.31
C PRO A 140 18.60 -9.73 -0.81
N ALA A 141 18.17 -10.85 -0.23
CA ALA A 141 18.39 -11.13 1.19
C ALA A 141 19.89 -11.15 1.53
N ARG A 142 20.70 -11.76 0.66
CA ARG A 142 22.16 -11.82 0.83
C ARG A 142 22.80 -10.45 0.69
N TRP A 143 22.39 -9.69 -0.32
CA TRP A 143 22.91 -8.34 -0.57
C TRP A 143 22.58 -7.38 0.58
N VAL A 144 21.32 -7.37 1.04
CA VAL A 144 20.89 -6.55 2.19
C VAL A 144 21.65 -6.95 3.45
N THR A 145 21.81 -8.25 3.71
CA THR A 145 22.57 -8.74 4.88
C THR A 145 24.04 -8.35 4.83
N ALA A 146 24.63 -8.33 3.63
CA ALA A 146 26.03 -7.97 3.44
C ALA A 146 26.30 -6.46 3.53
N LEU A 147 25.34 -5.63 3.09
CA LEU A 147 25.43 -4.17 3.08
C LEU A 147 24.91 -3.52 4.37
N ALA A 148 24.06 -4.21 5.13
CA ALA A 148 23.53 -3.67 6.38
C ALA A 148 24.66 -3.40 7.39
N PRO A 149 24.66 -2.23 8.05
CA PRO A 149 25.58 -1.98 9.17
C PRO A 149 25.37 -3.01 10.28
N LYS A 150 26.42 -3.28 11.08
CA LYS A 150 26.34 -4.21 12.23
C LYS A 150 25.15 -3.79 13.11
N GLY A 151 24.15 -4.68 13.22
CA GLY A 151 22.89 -4.40 13.93
C GLY A 151 21.70 -4.08 13.01
N GLY A 152 21.70 -4.62 11.78
CA GLY A 152 20.68 -4.40 10.74
C GLY A 152 19.21 -4.41 11.23
N PRO A 153 18.31 -3.82 10.42
CA PRO A 153 16.95 -3.47 10.84
C PRO A 153 16.22 -4.70 11.40
N ARG A 154 15.99 -4.69 12.72
CA ARG A 154 15.16 -5.70 13.38
C ARG A 154 13.72 -5.54 12.90
N GLY A 155 13.15 -6.61 12.34
CA GLY A 155 11.71 -6.68 12.05
C GLY A 155 11.28 -6.45 10.60
N LEU A 156 12.20 -6.27 9.65
CA LEU A 156 11.83 -6.39 8.24
C LEU A 156 11.75 -7.87 7.86
N PRO A 157 10.64 -8.33 7.24
CA PRO A 157 10.56 -9.71 6.74
C PRO A 157 11.68 -9.95 5.71
N PRO A 158 12.36 -11.11 5.77
CA PRO A 158 13.44 -11.39 4.83
C PRO A 158 12.90 -11.40 3.40
N LEU A 159 13.53 -10.62 2.51
CA LEU A 159 13.21 -10.63 1.09
C LEU A 159 13.81 -11.89 0.44
N THR A 160 13.08 -13.00 0.48
CA THR A 160 13.53 -14.26 -0.14
C THR A 160 13.06 -14.34 -1.58
N GLY A 161 13.98 -14.57 -2.52
CA GLY A 161 13.64 -14.71 -3.93
C GLY A 161 14.76 -14.34 -4.89
N ILE A 162 14.36 -14.22 -6.15
CA ILE A 162 15.21 -13.91 -7.28
C ILE A 162 14.76 -12.57 -7.85
N LEU A 163 15.68 -11.61 -7.89
CA LEU A 163 15.49 -10.29 -8.49
C LEU A 163 16.17 -10.25 -9.87
N GLU A 164 15.41 -9.79 -10.85
CA GLU A 164 15.87 -9.46 -12.19
C GLU A 164 15.44 -8.05 -12.53
N GLY A 165 16.27 -7.28 -13.21
CA GLY A 165 15.87 -5.92 -13.54
C GLY A 165 16.76 -5.23 -14.55
N ARG A 166 16.27 -4.10 -15.04
CA ARG A 166 17.00 -3.15 -15.87
C ARG A 166 16.72 -1.74 -15.36
N LEU A 167 17.73 -0.91 -15.37
CA LEU A 167 17.69 0.50 -15.03
C LEU A 167 18.47 1.25 -16.10
N HIS A 168 17.79 2.12 -16.82
CA HIS A 168 18.37 3.06 -17.76
C HIS A 168 18.37 4.45 -17.11
N LEU A 169 19.50 5.14 -17.14
CA LEU A 169 19.65 6.50 -16.62
C LEU A 169 20.31 7.38 -17.67
N GLU A 170 19.80 8.58 -17.88
CA GLU A 170 20.37 9.55 -18.81
C GLU A 170 20.37 10.96 -18.21
N GLY A 171 21.39 11.73 -18.55
CA GLY A 171 21.46 13.17 -18.30
C GLY A 171 22.57 13.54 -17.33
N THR A 172 22.29 14.46 -16.42
CA THR A 172 23.23 14.94 -15.38
C THR A 172 22.59 14.78 -14.02
N LEU A 173 23.34 14.86 -12.92
CA LEU A 173 22.71 14.82 -11.60
C LEU A 173 21.75 16.00 -11.34
N GLN A 174 21.88 17.11 -12.07
CA GLN A 174 20.91 18.22 -12.01
C GLN A 174 19.68 18.03 -12.92
N ARG A 175 19.77 17.11 -13.90
CA ARG A 175 18.74 16.81 -14.91
C ARG A 175 18.85 15.34 -15.29
N LEU A 176 18.22 14.48 -14.50
CA LEU A 176 18.31 13.03 -14.64
C LEU A 176 16.96 12.48 -15.12
N SER A 177 16.95 11.70 -16.19
CA SER A 177 15.82 10.83 -16.54
C SER A 177 16.20 9.39 -16.25
N GLY A 178 15.25 8.59 -15.82
CA GLY A 178 15.49 7.18 -15.57
C GLY A 178 14.27 6.32 -15.79
N GLU A 179 14.51 5.13 -16.33
CA GLU A 179 13.51 4.07 -16.46
C GLU A 179 13.99 2.81 -15.77
N MET A 180 13.12 2.21 -14.96
CA MET A 180 13.41 1.01 -14.21
C MET A 180 12.34 -0.04 -14.46
N LYS A 181 12.76 -1.28 -14.71
CA LYS A 181 11.89 -2.45 -14.76
C LYS A 181 12.52 -3.57 -13.94
N VAL A 182 11.86 -3.96 -12.86
CA VAL A 182 12.29 -5.00 -11.94
C VAL A 182 11.22 -6.08 -11.88
N ARG A 183 11.65 -7.35 -11.83
CA ARG A 183 10.84 -8.52 -11.56
C ARG A 183 11.44 -9.23 -10.37
N PHE A 184 10.58 -9.61 -9.45
CA PHE A 184 10.92 -10.37 -8.28
C PHE A 184 10.10 -11.65 -8.26
N ALA A 185 10.75 -12.80 -8.18
CA ALA A 185 10.10 -14.09 -8.02
C ALA A 185 10.53 -14.67 -6.65
N GLY A 186 9.59 -14.78 -5.72
CA GLY A 186 9.91 -15.23 -4.36
C GLY A 186 8.77 -15.00 -3.40
N ALA A 187 9.08 -14.81 -2.12
CA ALA A 187 8.10 -14.48 -1.10
C ALA A 187 8.37 -13.08 -0.54
N PRO A 188 8.16 -12.01 -1.34
CA PRO A 188 8.33 -10.66 -0.80
C PRO A 188 7.28 -10.52 0.30
N PHE A 189 7.71 -10.18 1.52
CA PHE A 189 6.83 -10.09 2.70
C PHE A 189 6.29 -11.45 3.20
N GLY A 190 6.94 -12.56 2.84
CA GLY A 190 6.58 -13.89 3.33
C GLY A 190 5.48 -14.59 2.53
N VAL A 191 4.99 -13.99 1.44
CA VAL A 191 3.94 -14.59 0.60
C VAL A 191 4.46 -14.92 -0.79
N PRO A 192 4.48 -16.20 -1.20
CA PRO A 192 4.95 -16.62 -2.51
C PRO A 192 4.23 -15.90 -3.66
N GLY A 193 4.99 -15.36 -4.60
CA GLY A 193 4.44 -14.62 -5.73
C GLY A 193 5.49 -14.07 -6.69
N ARG A 194 5.02 -13.57 -7.83
CA ARG A 194 5.81 -12.75 -8.75
C ARG A 194 5.37 -11.31 -8.60
N VAL A 195 6.32 -10.43 -8.28
CA VAL A 195 6.11 -9.00 -8.19
C VAL A 195 6.86 -8.31 -9.32
N GLY A 196 6.16 -7.55 -10.14
CA GLY A 196 6.76 -6.68 -11.15
C GLY A 196 6.71 -5.23 -10.68
N LEU A 197 7.80 -4.49 -10.85
CA LEU A 197 7.89 -3.05 -10.66
C LEU A 197 8.34 -2.42 -11.97
N GLN A 198 7.61 -1.41 -12.45
CA GLN A 198 8.04 -0.52 -13.50
C GLN A 198 7.97 0.91 -12.97
N ALA A 199 9.04 1.68 -13.14
CA ALA A 199 9.06 3.08 -12.76
C ALA A 199 9.74 3.92 -13.84
N SER A 200 9.26 5.14 -14.07
CA SER A 200 9.99 6.18 -14.80
C SER A 200 10.00 7.47 -13.97
N LEU A 201 11.14 8.15 -13.98
CA LEU A 201 11.34 9.39 -13.23
C LEU A 201 12.09 10.42 -14.06
N THR A 202 11.80 11.69 -13.80
CA THR A 202 12.58 12.84 -14.23
C THR A 202 12.92 13.69 -13.01
N HIS A 203 14.19 13.97 -12.80
CA HIS A 203 14.69 14.81 -11.73
C HIS A 203 15.31 16.06 -12.32
N ARG A 204 14.97 17.21 -11.75
CA ARG A 204 15.55 18.51 -11.98
C ARG A 204 15.93 19.11 -10.63
N SER A 205 16.84 20.08 -10.61
CA SER A 205 17.22 20.77 -9.37
C SER A 205 15.98 21.26 -8.61
N GLY A 206 15.72 20.67 -7.43
CA GLY A 206 14.58 21.00 -6.57
C GLY A 206 13.27 20.24 -6.86
N GLU A 207 13.21 19.41 -7.91
CA GLU A 207 12.00 18.70 -8.34
C GLU A 207 12.30 17.26 -8.80
N THR A 208 11.53 16.28 -8.32
CA THR A 208 11.58 14.89 -8.79
C THR A 208 10.18 14.44 -9.16
N LYS A 209 9.93 14.27 -10.46
CA LYS A 209 8.67 13.77 -10.98
C LYS A 209 8.77 12.26 -11.24
N PHE A 210 7.83 11.51 -10.68
CA PHE A 210 7.57 10.12 -10.99
C PHE A 210 6.44 10.06 -12.01
N GLU A 211 6.80 9.89 -13.29
CA GLU A 211 5.83 9.90 -14.39
C GLU A 211 4.98 8.63 -14.42
N LYS A 212 5.58 7.51 -14.00
CA LYS A 212 4.89 6.24 -13.90
C LYS A 212 5.51 5.42 -12.79
N ILE A 213 4.68 4.87 -11.93
CA ILE A 213 4.99 3.78 -11.01
C ILE A 213 3.94 2.72 -11.26
N ALA A 214 4.34 1.48 -11.50
CA ALA A 214 3.43 0.36 -11.64
C ALA A 214 3.99 -0.85 -10.90
N ILE A 215 3.26 -1.34 -9.90
CA ILE A 215 3.56 -2.58 -9.17
C ILE A 215 2.48 -3.59 -9.52
N THR A 216 2.87 -4.77 -9.98
CA THR A 216 1.96 -5.90 -10.21
C THR A 216 2.34 -7.01 -9.24
N ALA A 217 1.39 -7.52 -8.47
CA ALA A 217 1.58 -8.63 -7.55
C ALA A 217 0.36 -9.57 -7.62
N PRO A 218 0.39 -10.77 -7.01
CA PRO A 218 -0.75 -11.68 -7.04
C PRO A 218 -2.03 -11.00 -6.54
N GLY A 219 -3.06 -10.97 -7.38
CA GLY A 219 -4.36 -10.37 -7.05
C GLY A 219 -4.40 -8.83 -7.07
N MET A 220 -3.29 -8.14 -7.34
CA MET A 220 -3.25 -6.67 -7.26
C MET A 220 -2.36 -5.98 -8.30
N LYS A 221 -2.75 -4.74 -8.63
CA LYS A 221 -1.97 -3.82 -9.46
C LYS A 221 -2.02 -2.42 -8.85
N LEU A 222 -0.88 -1.93 -8.37
CA LEU A 222 -0.69 -0.53 -8.03
C LEU A 222 -0.19 0.22 -9.26
N SER A 223 -0.73 1.40 -9.55
CA SER A 223 -0.19 2.33 -10.52
C SER A 223 -0.27 3.73 -10.00
N GLY A 224 0.63 4.62 -10.38
CA GLY A 224 0.52 6.01 -9.99
C GLY A 224 1.59 6.90 -10.56
N GLU A 225 1.48 8.16 -10.21
CA GLU A 225 2.40 9.23 -10.55
C GLU A 225 2.59 10.12 -9.31
N GLY A 226 3.63 10.94 -9.33
CA GLY A 226 3.86 11.90 -8.27
C GLY A 226 4.92 12.90 -8.60
N ASN A 227 5.02 13.93 -7.77
CA ASN A 227 6.04 14.96 -7.83
C ASN A 227 6.57 15.24 -6.43
N VAL A 228 7.88 15.43 -6.33
CA VAL A 228 8.53 15.89 -5.10
C VAL A 228 9.22 17.19 -5.41
N ALA A 229 8.64 18.32 -5.00
CA ALA A 229 9.18 19.64 -5.26
C ALA A 229 9.14 20.49 -4.00
N GLU A 230 10.21 21.25 -3.72
CA GLU A 230 10.23 22.24 -2.63
C GLU A 230 9.78 21.68 -1.26
N GLY A 231 10.23 20.46 -0.92
CA GLY A 231 9.84 19.81 0.33
C GLY A 231 8.36 19.40 0.38
N ARG A 232 7.69 19.25 -0.76
CA ARG A 232 6.32 18.74 -0.88
C ARG A 232 6.29 17.49 -1.74
N VAL A 233 5.37 16.58 -1.45
CA VAL A 233 5.07 15.39 -2.24
C VAL A 233 3.63 15.48 -2.72
N GLU A 234 3.43 15.49 -4.01
CA GLU A 234 2.14 15.32 -4.66
C GLU A 234 2.10 13.91 -5.24
N THR A 235 1.01 13.18 -5.03
CA THR A 235 0.91 11.82 -5.58
C THR A 235 -0.52 11.48 -5.93
N ALA A 236 -0.67 10.73 -7.01
CA ALA A 236 -1.90 10.05 -7.39
C ALA A 236 -1.58 8.57 -7.59
N LEU A 237 -2.04 7.73 -6.66
CA LEU A 237 -1.92 6.28 -6.71
C LEU A 237 -3.30 5.66 -6.96
N ARG A 238 -3.33 4.58 -7.73
CA ARG A 238 -4.48 3.70 -7.92
C ARG A 238 -4.05 2.28 -7.63
N LEU A 239 -4.72 1.64 -6.69
CA LEU A 239 -4.55 0.24 -6.34
C LEU A 239 -5.78 -0.52 -6.80
N HIS A 240 -5.60 -1.36 -7.83
CA HIS A 240 -6.59 -2.32 -8.28
C HIS A 240 -6.36 -3.64 -7.56
N LEU A 241 -7.28 -4.01 -6.69
CA LEU A 241 -7.40 -5.32 -6.05
C LEU A 241 -8.29 -6.18 -6.95
N LEU A 242 -7.68 -6.91 -7.88
CA LEU A 242 -8.37 -7.76 -8.86
C LEU A 242 -9.04 -8.96 -8.19
N ASP A 243 -8.44 -9.44 -7.11
CA ASP A 243 -8.96 -10.49 -6.24
C ASP A 243 -8.62 -10.11 -4.79
N LEU A 244 -9.63 -9.68 -4.04
CA LEU A 244 -9.48 -9.23 -2.66
C LEU A 244 -8.92 -10.33 -1.75
N ARG A 245 -9.31 -11.59 -1.95
CA ARG A 245 -8.83 -12.72 -1.15
C ARG A 245 -7.34 -12.95 -1.39
N ARG A 246 -6.93 -13.10 -2.66
CA ARG A 246 -5.50 -13.25 -3.00
C ARG A 246 -4.67 -12.05 -2.58
N SER A 247 -5.24 -10.85 -2.65
CA SER A 247 -4.59 -9.63 -2.17
C SER A 247 -4.39 -9.65 -0.65
N GLY A 248 -5.40 -10.12 0.10
CA GLY A 248 -5.32 -10.33 1.54
C GLY A 248 -4.23 -11.34 1.91
N ASP A 249 -4.22 -12.49 1.23
CA ASP A 249 -3.21 -13.53 1.40
C ASP A 249 -1.81 -12.94 1.15
N PHE A 250 -1.61 -12.18 0.07
CA PHE A 250 -0.35 -11.48 -0.25
C PHE A 250 0.08 -10.46 0.80
N LEU A 251 -0.86 -9.84 1.50
CA LEU A 251 -0.60 -8.90 2.59
C LEU A 251 -0.47 -9.58 3.97
N GLY A 252 -0.51 -10.92 4.02
CA GLY A 252 -0.48 -11.68 5.26
C GLY A 252 -1.72 -11.45 6.13
N ARG A 253 -2.88 -11.27 5.50
CA ARG A 253 -4.16 -11.02 6.16
C ARG A 253 -5.16 -12.10 5.79
N ASP A 254 -5.41 -12.96 6.76
CA ASP A 254 -6.52 -13.92 6.68
C ASP A 254 -7.85 -13.15 6.69
N ALA A 255 -8.81 -13.59 5.89
CA ALA A 255 -10.20 -13.08 5.85
C ALA A 255 -10.47 -11.80 5.04
N PHE A 256 -9.78 -11.57 3.93
CA PHE A 256 -10.32 -10.65 2.93
C PHE A 256 -11.57 -11.25 2.26
N PRO A 257 -12.59 -10.41 1.97
CA PRO A 257 -13.76 -10.85 1.21
C PRO A 257 -13.37 -11.27 -0.21
N ALA A 258 -14.24 -12.01 -0.88
CA ALA A 258 -14.11 -12.24 -2.31
C ALA A 258 -14.61 -11.00 -3.09
N GLY A 259 -14.17 -10.87 -4.33
CA GLY A 259 -14.55 -9.76 -5.21
C GLY A 259 -13.35 -8.90 -5.61
N SER A 260 -13.65 -7.75 -6.20
CA SER A 260 -12.65 -6.81 -6.69
C SER A 260 -12.87 -5.39 -6.14
N ALA A 261 -11.80 -4.63 -6.02
CA ALA A 261 -11.87 -3.23 -5.63
C ALA A 261 -10.80 -2.38 -6.31
N THR A 262 -11.13 -1.13 -6.60
CA THR A 262 -10.19 -0.08 -7.00
C THR A 262 -10.16 0.98 -5.91
N LEU A 263 -8.98 1.19 -5.34
CA LEU A 263 -8.67 2.24 -4.38
C LEU A 263 -7.85 3.31 -5.09
N THR A 264 -8.39 4.52 -5.21
CA THR A 264 -7.67 5.69 -5.68
C THR A 264 -7.27 6.55 -4.49
N LEU A 265 -5.99 6.87 -4.39
CA LEU A 265 -5.39 7.72 -3.38
C LEU A 265 -4.76 8.92 -4.07
N SER A 266 -5.12 10.13 -3.68
CA SER A 266 -4.44 11.34 -4.16
C SER A 266 -4.15 12.25 -2.97
N GLY A 267 -2.99 12.90 -2.94
CA GLY A 267 -2.63 13.69 -1.77
C GLY A 267 -1.45 14.61 -1.98
N HIS A 268 -1.36 15.58 -1.07
CA HIS A 268 -0.30 16.58 -1.00
C HIS A 268 0.28 16.52 0.42
N PHE A 269 1.59 16.26 0.55
CA PHE A 269 2.27 16.01 1.81
C PHE A 269 3.51 16.90 1.96
N PRO A 270 3.62 17.73 3.01
CA PRO A 270 4.87 18.43 3.30
C PRO A 270 5.91 17.47 3.94
N LEU A 271 7.13 17.43 3.40
CA LEU A 271 8.28 16.65 3.90
C LEU A 271 8.94 17.32 5.11
N GLU A 272 9.13 18.63 5.07
CA GLU A 272 9.93 19.36 6.07
C GLU A 272 9.17 19.65 7.37
N ALA A 273 7.84 19.50 7.34
CA ALA A 273 7.00 19.77 8.49
C ALA A 273 5.96 18.66 8.69
N PRO A 274 6.33 17.52 9.30
CA PRO A 274 5.39 16.42 9.59
C PRO A 274 4.21 16.85 10.49
N ARG A 275 4.30 18.04 11.11
CA ARG A 275 3.24 18.66 11.91
C ARG A 275 2.28 19.56 11.11
N GLN A 276 2.54 19.83 9.83
CA GLN A 276 1.67 20.64 8.99
C GLN A 276 0.49 19.85 8.40
N ARG A 277 -0.45 20.58 7.82
CA ARG A 277 -1.75 20.13 7.32
C ARG A 277 -1.60 19.05 6.24
N HIS A 278 -1.84 17.80 6.58
CA HIS A 278 -1.91 16.70 5.62
C HIS A 278 -3.26 16.75 4.90
N ALA A 279 -3.26 16.67 3.57
CA ALA A 279 -4.47 16.58 2.76
C ALA A 279 -4.39 15.34 1.86
N LEU A 280 -5.23 14.36 2.13
CA LEU A 280 -5.33 13.12 1.39
C LEU A 280 -6.78 12.90 0.99
N GLN A 281 -7.02 12.59 -0.26
CA GLN A 281 -8.30 12.16 -0.79
C GLN A 281 -8.21 10.67 -1.14
N LEU A 282 -9.19 9.92 -0.66
CA LEU A 282 -9.32 8.49 -0.84
C LEU A 282 -10.68 8.20 -1.46
N THR A 283 -10.69 7.55 -2.61
CA THR A 283 -11.90 7.01 -3.24
C THR A 283 -11.74 5.50 -3.35
N LEU A 284 -12.63 4.75 -2.73
CA LEU A 284 -12.72 3.30 -2.85
C LEU A 284 -13.97 2.96 -3.68
N ARG A 285 -13.80 2.09 -4.67
CA ARG A 285 -14.88 1.53 -5.48
C ARG A 285 -14.72 0.02 -5.50
N SER A 286 -15.75 -0.75 -5.20
CA SER A 286 -15.76 -2.20 -5.33
C SER A 286 -16.85 -2.65 -6.28
N GLU A 287 -16.54 -3.72 -7.00
CA GLU A 287 -17.48 -4.43 -7.86
C GLU A 287 -17.50 -5.89 -7.44
N ASP A 288 -18.70 -6.47 -7.35
CA ASP A 288 -18.94 -7.85 -6.95
C ASP A 288 -18.29 -8.20 -5.60
N LEU A 289 -18.44 -7.30 -4.61
CA LEU A 289 -17.95 -7.54 -3.26
C LEU A 289 -18.82 -8.61 -2.59
N ARG A 290 -18.20 -9.71 -2.19
CA ARG A 290 -18.85 -10.83 -1.47
C ARG A 290 -18.09 -11.13 -0.19
N ILE A 291 -18.79 -11.14 0.93
CA ILE A 291 -18.21 -11.46 2.24
C ILE A 291 -18.73 -12.85 2.65
N PRO A 292 -17.90 -13.91 2.57
CA PRO A 292 -18.35 -15.27 2.90
C PRO A 292 -19.02 -15.34 4.27
N GLY A 293 -20.20 -15.96 4.33
CA GLY A 293 -21.01 -16.09 5.56
C GLY A 293 -21.69 -14.81 6.03
N ARG A 294 -21.64 -13.72 5.25
CA ARG A 294 -22.34 -12.46 5.55
C ARG A 294 -23.07 -11.93 4.33
N ILE A 295 -22.32 -11.55 3.29
CA ILE A 295 -22.86 -11.02 2.03
C ILE A 295 -22.51 -12.01 0.92
N GLU A 296 -23.49 -12.84 0.55
CA GLU A 296 -23.31 -13.84 -0.50
C GLU A 296 -23.62 -13.27 -1.88
N PHE A 297 -24.34 -12.15 -1.93
CA PHE A 297 -24.72 -11.48 -3.17
C PHE A 297 -23.63 -10.51 -3.66
N PRO A 298 -23.44 -10.39 -4.98
CA PRO A 298 -22.64 -9.32 -5.58
C PRO A 298 -23.10 -7.95 -5.04
N SER A 299 -22.19 -7.24 -4.39
CA SER A 299 -22.47 -5.88 -3.91
C SER A 299 -21.51 -4.85 -4.50
N ARG A 300 -21.99 -3.63 -4.65
CA ARG A 300 -21.20 -2.49 -5.12
C ARG A 300 -21.03 -1.51 -3.98
N LEU A 301 -19.79 -1.22 -3.62
CA LEU A 301 -19.46 -0.21 -2.63
C LEU A 301 -18.75 0.94 -3.32
N ARG A 302 -19.24 2.16 -3.10
CA ARG A 302 -18.51 3.39 -3.41
C ARG A 302 -18.33 4.17 -2.13
N LEU A 303 -17.10 4.56 -1.83
CA LEU A 303 -16.74 5.34 -0.66
C LEU A 303 -15.81 6.47 -1.10
N ASP A 304 -16.17 7.68 -0.74
CA ASP A 304 -15.42 8.90 -1.00
C ASP A 304 -15.07 9.57 0.34
N ALA A 305 -13.79 9.60 0.68
CA ALA A 305 -13.27 10.09 1.96
C ALA A 305 -12.09 11.06 1.76
N THR A 306 -11.93 11.99 2.69
CA THR A 306 -10.81 12.94 2.72
C THR A 306 -10.21 13.00 4.11
N LEU A 307 -8.90 12.90 4.26
CA LEU A 307 -8.17 13.18 5.49
C LEU A 307 -7.57 14.58 5.40
N ARG A 308 -8.04 15.48 6.26
CA ARG A 308 -7.49 16.84 6.39
C ARG A 308 -7.27 17.13 7.87
N ASP A 309 -6.07 17.60 8.21
CA ASP A 309 -5.74 18.03 9.59
C ASP A 309 -5.99 16.92 10.65
N GLY A 310 -5.79 15.66 10.26
CA GLY A 310 -6.04 14.51 11.14
C GLY A 310 -7.49 14.05 11.24
N ARG A 311 -8.43 14.75 10.60
CA ARG A 311 -9.84 14.36 10.50
C ARG A 311 -10.12 13.68 9.16
N VAL A 312 -10.64 12.46 9.20
CA VAL A 312 -11.23 11.82 8.02
C VAL A 312 -12.67 12.27 7.92
N ARG A 313 -13.06 12.82 6.78
CA ARG A 313 -14.44 13.12 6.40
C ARG A 313 -14.88 12.14 5.32
N LEU A 314 -15.90 11.35 5.61
CA LEU A 314 -16.63 10.54 4.65
C LEU A 314 -17.68 11.44 3.99
N SER A 315 -17.39 11.89 2.78
CA SER A 315 -18.30 12.74 2.01
C SER A 315 -19.48 11.97 1.42
N GLY A 316 -19.29 10.66 1.22
CA GLY A 316 -20.36 9.77 0.81
C GLY A 316 -19.89 8.33 0.74
N MET A 317 -20.73 7.44 1.25
CA MET A 317 -20.67 6.01 1.03
C MET A 317 -21.99 5.61 0.39
N ARG A 318 -21.93 4.75 -0.62
CA ARG A 318 -23.10 4.09 -1.19
C ARG A 318 -22.80 2.60 -1.30
N TRP A 319 -23.67 1.79 -0.74
CA TRP A 319 -23.58 0.34 -0.78
C TRP A 319 -24.88 -0.21 -1.35
N GLU A 320 -24.76 -0.96 -2.45
CA GLU A 320 -25.87 -1.58 -3.15
C GLU A 320 -25.68 -3.10 -3.13
N ALA A 321 -26.68 -3.83 -2.67
CA ALA A 321 -26.74 -5.29 -2.66
C ALA A 321 -28.19 -5.68 -2.96
N GLY A 322 -28.43 -6.46 -4.03
CA GLY A 322 -29.79 -6.78 -4.45
C GLY A 322 -30.62 -5.52 -4.73
N GLU A 323 -31.76 -5.40 -4.04
CA GLU A 323 -32.63 -4.22 -4.10
C GLU A 323 -32.28 -3.16 -3.05
N SER A 324 -31.42 -3.52 -2.11
CA SER A 324 -31.05 -2.66 -1.00
C SER A 324 -30.07 -1.56 -1.40
N ARG A 325 -30.31 -0.36 -0.89
CA ARG A 325 -29.43 0.80 -1.05
C ARG A 325 -29.20 1.46 0.29
N LEU A 326 -27.94 1.48 0.71
CA LEU A 326 -27.50 2.15 1.92
C LEU A 326 -26.55 3.28 1.55
N SER A 327 -26.76 4.43 2.17
CA SER A 327 -25.88 5.58 2.08
C SER A 327 -25.35 5.97 3.44
N ALA A 328 -24.12 6.47 3.51
CA ALA A 328 -23.58 7.00 4.75
C ALA A 328 -22.66 8.20 4.52
N GLN A 329 -22.59 9.07 5.51
CA GLN A 329 -21.67 10.22 5.54
C GLN A 329 -21.23 10.47 6.98
N GLY A 330 -20.06 11.06 7.17
CA GLY A 330 -19.56 11.24 8.53
C GLY A 330 -18.17 11.82 8.62
N SER A 331 -17.64 11.84 9.84
CA SER A 331 -16.25 12.19 10.10
C SER A 331 -15.70 11.50 11.33
N ILE A 332 -14.39 11.35 11.40
CA ILE A 332 -13.66 10.79 12.54
C ILE A 332 -12.31 11.50 12.69
N ASP A 333 -11.99 11.97 13.90
CA ASP A 333 -10.70 12.62 14.18
C ASP A 333 -9.63 11.57 14.47
N LEU A 334 -9.01 11.00 13.44
CA LEU A 334 -8.03 9.91 13.60
C LEU A 334 -6.73 10.35 14.27
N LEU A 335 -6.25 11.55 13.95
CA LEU A 335 -4.93 12.02 14.40
C LEU A 335 -5.04 13.22 15.34
N GLN A 336 -4.16 13.27 16.34
CA GLN A 336 -3.92 14.41 17.19
C GLN A 336 -2.41 14.66 17.26
N LYS A 337 -1.96 15.84 16.81
CA LYS A 337 -0.54 16.20 16.74
C LYS A 337 0.28 15.15 15.94
N GLY A 338 -0.28 14.65 14.83
CA GLY A 338 0.36 13.65 13.97
C GLY A 338 0.38 12.21 14.53
N ARG A 339 -0.26 11.95 15.67
CA ARG A 339 -0.34 10.61 16.27
C ARG A 339 -1.76 10.08 16.23
N LEU A 340 -1.93 8.78 16.01
CA LEU A 340 -3.22 8.09 16.10
C LEU A 340 -3.84 8.28 17.49
N ARG A 341 -5.10 8.73 17.53
CA ARG A 341 -5.89 8.79 18.75
C ARG A 341 -6.38 7.39 19.08
N ARG A 342 -6.26 6.98 20.35
CA ARG A 342 -6.78 5.69 20.82
C ARG A 342 -8.31 5.63 20.81
N ASN A 343 -8.96 6.75 21.11
CA ASN A 343 -10.40 6.86 21.19
C ASN A 343 -10.88 8.13 20.43
N PRO A 344 -10.83 8.10 19.10
CA PRO A 344 -11.18 9.24 18.26
C PRO A 344 -12.69 9.56 18.39
N PRO A 345 -13.07 10.83 18.49
CA PRO A 345 -14.44 11.23 18.31
C PRO A 345 -14.86 11.06 16.84
N PHE A 346 -16.12 10.75 16.62
CA PHE A 346 -16.69 10.55 15.30
C PHE A 346 -18.14 11.04 15.25
N SER A 347 -18.64 11.20 14.02
CA SER A 347 -20.05 11.40 13.70
C SER A 347 -20.35 10.66 12.41
N LEU A 348 -21.45 9.92 12.35
CA LEU A 348 -21.87 9.12 11.21
C LEU A 348 -23.38 9.23 11.06
N THR A 349 -23.85 9.48 9.86
CA THR A 349 -25.25 9.37 9.46
C THR A 349 -25.34 8.26 8.43
N VAL A 350 -26.28 7.34 8.62
CA VAL A 350 -26.58 6.24 7.71
C VAL A 350 -28.04 6.33 7.33
N GLU A 351 -28.34 6.25 6.04
CA GLU A 351 -29.69 6.35 5.51
C GLU A 351 -29.91 5.27 4.47
N SER A 352 -31.09 4.67 4.51
CA SER A 352 -31.56 3.72 3.52
C SER A 352 -33.04 3.95 3.25
N GLU A 353 -33.38 4.17 2.00
CA GLU A 353 -34.78 4.26 1.55
C GLU A 353 -35.42 2.88 1.38
N ARG A 354 -34.60 1.89 1.02
CA ARG A 354 -34.98 0.50 0.83
C ARG A 354 -33.83 -0.40 1.26
N PHE A 355 -34.10 -1.22 2.25
CA PHE A 355 -33.22 -2.22 2.80
C PHE A 355 -34.03 -3.50 3.00
N ASP A 356 -33.51 -4.61 2.50
CA ASP A 356 -33.97 -5.96 2.81
C ASP A 356 -32.86 -6.66 3.62
N PRO A 357 -33.12 -7.06 4.88
CA PRO A 357 -32.14 -7.77 5.71
C PRO A 357 -31.57 -9.03 5.05
N THR A 358 -32.32 -9.66 4.15
CA THR A 358 -31.89 -10.87 3.45
C THR A 358 -30.74 -10.62 2.49
N ASP A 359 -30.63 -9.41 1.91
CA ASP A 359 -29.56 -9.02 0.99
C ASP A 359 -28.17 -8.97 1.69
N PHE A 360 -28.13 -8.82 3.02
CA PHE A 360 -26.89 -8.68 3.81
C PHE A 360 -26.64 -9.81 4.82
N GLY A 361 -27.59 -10.73 4.93
CA GLY A 361 -27.67 -11.70 6.01
C GLY A 361 -27.33 -13.14 5.62
N GLY A 362 -27.04 -13.41 4.35
CA GLY A 362 -26.83 -14.78 3.84
C GLY A 362 -28.02 -15.71 4.13
N GLY A 363 -29.24 -15.17 4.16
CA GLY A 363 -30.46 -15.93 4.48
C GLY A 363 -30.64 -16.35 5.95
N ALA A 364 -29.71 -16.04 6.84
CA ALA A 364 -29.81 -16.42 8.26
C ALA A 364 -30.80 -15.57 9.07
N PHE A 365 -31.18 -14.40 8.56
CA PHE A 365 -32.16 -13.55 9.22
C PHE A 365 -33.57 -14.06 8.95
N PRO A 366 -34.35 -14.40 10.00
CA PRO A 366 -35.70 -14.94 9.82
C PRO A 366 -36.71 -13.88 9.41
N LEU A 367 -36.35 -12.59 9.42
CA LEU A 367 -37.21 -11.46 9.12
C LEU A 367 -36.97 -10.98 7.68
N SER A 368 -38.02 -10.92 6.87
CA SER A 368 -38.03 -10.32 5.54
C SER A 368 -38.99 -9.13 5.48
N GLY A 369 -38.86 -8.29 4.45
CA GLY A 369 -39.70 -7.12 4.22
C GLY A 369 -38.89 -5.94 3.66
N LYS A 370 -39.59 -4.84 3.37
CA LYS A 370 -38.96 -3.60 2.87
C LYS A 370 -38.82 -2.62 4.02
N PHE A 371 -37.59 -2.24 4.32
CA PHE A 371 -37.27 -1.31 5.40
C PHE A 371 -36.73 0.01 4.88
N SER A 372 -37.09 1.10 5.53
CA SER A 372 -36.38 2.38 5.47
C SER A 372 -35.73 2.64 6.82
N ALA A 373 -34.47 3.05 6.82
CA ALA A 373 -33.69 3.28 8.03
C ALA A 373 -33.00 4.64 8.00
N GLN A 374 -33.00 5.33 9.13
CA GLN A 374 -32.17 6.50 9.38
C GLN A 374 -31.47 6.33 10.72
N MET A 375 -30.14 6.37 10.70
CA MET A 375 -29.30 6.23 11.89
C MET A 375 -28.35 7.41 11.98
N THR A 376 -28.22 7.96 13.18
CA THR A 376 -27.18 8.92 13.54
C THR A 376 -26.35 8.33 14.68
N LEU A 377 -25.04 8.38 14.56
CA LEU A 377 -24.08 7.98 15.59
C LEU A 377 -23.08 9.10 15.80
N ASP A 378 -22.73 9.38 17.05
CA ASP A 378 -21.72 10.37 17.42
C ASP A 378 -21.01 9.98 18.73
N GLY A 379 -20.07 10.82 19.17
CA GLY A 379 -19.32 10.61 20.39
C GLY A 379 -17.96 9.99 20.12
N LYS A 380 -17.48 9.14 21.03
CA LYS A 380 -16.15 8.51 20.95
C LYS A 380 -16.31 7.02 20.68
N LEU A 381 -15.35 6.37 20.02
CA LEU A 381 -15.43 4.93 19.72
C LEU A 381 -15.69 4.03 20.94
N GLU A 382 -15.21 4.40 22.12
CA GLU A 382 -15.46 3.62 23.36
C GLU A 382 -16.81 3.92 24.02
N ALA A 383 -17.45 5.03 23.68
CA ALA A 383 -18.72 5.48 24.25
C ALA A 383 -19.56 6.16 23.15
N PRO A 384 -20.03 5.40 22.15
CA PRO A 384 -20.85 5.93 21.09
C PRO A 384 -22.23 6.31 21.63
N ARG A 385 -22.82 7.31 20.99
CA ARG A 385 -24.21 7.71 21.17
C ARG A 385 -24.90 7.70 19.82
N GLY A 386 -26.22 7.59 19.82
CA GLY A 386 -26.95 7.70 18.57
C GLY A 386 -28.42 7.42 18.67
N ARG A 387 -29.06 7.48 17.51
CA ARG A 387 -30.47 7.20 17.32
C ARG A 387 -30.68 6.45 16.01
N LEU A 388 -31.53 5.42 16.04
CA LEU A 388 -31.96 4.66 14.87
C LEU A 388 -33.48 4.76 14.76
N ARG A 389 -33.96 5.15 13.59
CA ARG A 389 -35.36 5.05 13.19
C ARG A 389 -35.47 4.06 12.05
N LEU A 390 -36.37 3.10 12.21
CA LEU A 390 -36.65 2.07 11.23
C LEU A 390 -38.16 2.05 10.97
N ALA A 391 -38.55 1.99 9.71
CA ALA A 391 -39.90 1.69 9.30
C ALA A 391 -39.88 0.52 8.33
N GLY A 392 -40.82 -0.40 8.47
CA GLY A 392 -40.90 -1.64 7.71
C GLY A 392 -42.29 -1.84 7.14
N ARG A 393 -42.35 -2.38 5.92
CA ARG A 393 -43.57 -2.79 5.23
C ARG A 393 -43.43 -4.21 4.72
N ASP A 394 -44.56 -4.89 4.57
CA ASP A 394 -44.62 -6.28 4.12
C ASP A 394 -43.71 -7.18 4.97
N LEU A 395 -43.65 -6.90 6.27
CA LEU A 395 -42.83 -7.63 7.22
C LEU A 395 -43.32 -9.06 7.33
N ALA A 396 -42.40 -10.02 7.29
CA ALA A 396 -42.70 -11.42 7.53
C ALA A 396 -41.61 -12.09 8.34
N LEU A 397 -41.98 -12.92 9.32
CA LEU A 397 -41.06 -13.73 10.12
C LEU A 397 -41.22 -15.19 9.71
N ARG A 398 -40.17 -15.77 9.13
CA ARG A 398 -40.17 -17.15 8.58
C ARG A 398 -41.34 -17.41 7.63
N GLY A 399 -41.67 -16.42 6.80
CA GLY A 399 -42.78 -16.48 5.86
C GLY A 399 -44.16 -16.15 6.45
N THR A 400 -44.30 -16.02 7.77
CA THR A 400 -45.55 -15.58 8.40
C THR A 400 -45.66 -14.05 8.32
N PRO A 401 -46.70 -13.49 7.67
CA PRO A 401 -46.85 -12.05 7.51
C PRO A 401 -47.14 -11.38 8.86
N LEU A 402 -46.33 -10.38 9.19
CA LEU A 402 -46.43 -9.53 10.38
C LEU A 402 -47.05 -8.16 10.09
N GLY A 403 -47.02 -7.69 8.83
CA GLY A 403 -47.61 -6.41 8.41
C GLY A 403 -46.60 -5.27 8.29
N GLU A 404 -46.86 -4.13 8.93
CA GLU A 404 -45.99 -2.94 8.92
C GLU A 404 -45.55 -2.58 10.33
N GLY A 405 -44.39 -1.94 10.48
CA GLY A 405 -43.93 -1.54 11.80
C GLY A 405 -42.95 -0.38 11.80
N THR A 406 -42.82 0.26 12.95
CA THR A 406 -41.89 1.35 13.21
C THR A 406 -41.12 1.10 14.49
N LEU A 407 -39.85 1.47 14.52
CA LEU A 407 -38.95 1.30 15.66
C LEU A 407 -38.07 2.55 15.79
N ASP A 408 -38.05 3.14 16.99
CA ASP A 408 -37.15 4.24 17.37
C ASP A 408 -36.30 3.77 18.55
N ILE A 409 -34.99 3.78 18.34
CA ILE A 409 -33.99 3.30 19.29
C ILE A 409 -32.99 4.40 19.58
N THR A 410 -32.61 4.55 20.85
CA THR A 410 -31.49 5.37 21.28
C THR A 410 -30.32 4.50 21.75
N LEU A 411 -29.10 4.96 21.52
CA LEU A 411 -27.88 4.35 22.05
C LEU A 411 -27.20 5.39 22.94
N THR A 412 -27.01 5.07 24.22
CA THR A 412 -26.31 5.95 25.17
C THR A 412 -25.43 5.12 26.09
N ASN A 413 -24.12 5.37 26.07
CA ASN A 413 -23.15 4.71 26.96
C ASN A 413 -23.24 3.16 26.93
N GLY A 414 -23.43 2.59 25.74
CA GLY A 414 -23.57 1.15 25.54
C GLY A 414 -24.95 0.56 25.88
N ARG A 415 -25.91 1.39 26.29
CA ARG A 415 -27.31 1.00 26.51
C ARG A 415 -28.16 1.37 25.30
N VAL A 416 -28.95 0.41 24.85
CA VAL A 416 -29.92 0.52 23.76
C VAL A 416 -31.30 0.73 24.40
N GLY A 417 -31.86 1.92 24.28
CA GLY A 417 -33.23 2.22 24.66
C GLY A 417 -34.17 2.03 23.48
N ILE A 418 -35.25 1.30 23.67
CA ILE A 418 -36.37 1.20 22.73
C ILE A 418 -37.40 2.22 23.16
N GLU A 419 -37.38 3.39 22.52
CA GLU A 419 -38.28 4.51 22.83
C GLU A 419 -39.71 4.19 22.38
N SER A 420 -39.82 3.58 21.19
CA SER A 420 -41.09 3.11 20.66
C SER A 420 -40.85 2.02 19.65
N PHE A 421 -41.55 0.91 19.80
CA PHE A 421 -41.78 -0.07 18.76
C PHE A 421 -43.28 -0.19 18.56
N LEU A 422 -43.73 -0.22 17.30
CA LEU A 422 -45.12 -0.43 16.94
C LEU A 422 -45.17 -1.36 15.73
N LEU A 423 -45.88 -2.47 15.85
CA LEU A 423 -46.19 -3.40 14.78
C LEU A 423 -47.70 -3.40 14.55
N ARG A 424 -48.12 -3.24 13.30
CA ARG A 424 -49.52 -3.28 12.87
C ARG A 424 -49.64 -4.34 11.78
N GLY A 425 -50.39 -5.40 12.09
CA GLY A 425 -50.53 -6.51 11.19
C GLY A 425 -51.94 -7.04 11.10
N THR A 426 -52.08 -8.10 10.32
CA THR A 426 -53.28 -8.94 10.33
C THR A 426 -53.51 -9.58 11.71
N GLN A 427 -52.46 -9.67 12.54
CA GLN A 427 -52.51 -10.30 13.85
C GLN A 427 -52.89 -9.35 14.99
N GLY A 428 -53.13 -8.06 14.71
CA GLY A 428 -53.42 -7.03 15.71
C GLY A 428 -52.33 -5.95 15.77
N ARG A 429 -52.25 -5.26 16.91
CA ARG A 429 -51.25 -4.22 17.19
C ARG A 429 -50.37 -4.65 18.35
N ILE A 430 -49.06 -4.48 18.20
CA ILE A 430 -48.09 -4.73 19.26
C ILE A 430 -47.25 -3.47 19.44
N ALA A 431 -47.18 -2.94 20.65
CA ALA A 431 -46.28 -1.88 21.06
C ALA A 431 -45.25 -2.40 22.06
N MET A 432 -44.03 -1.88 22.02
CA MET A 432 -42.98 -2.24 22.97
C MET A 432 -42.08 -1.06 23.29
N THR A 433 -41.66 -0.97 24.55
CA THR A 433 -40.60 -0.07 25.04
C THR A 433 -39.64 -0.83 25.93
N GLY A 434 -38.45 -0.29 26.20
CA GLY A 434 -37.54 -0.91 27.15
C GLY A 434 -36.08 -0.51 26.99
N GLU A 435 -35.20 -1.21 27.70
CA GLU A 435 -33.76 -0.93 27.71
C GLU A 435 -32.93 -2.22 27.73
N ILE A 436 -31.80 -2.20 27.01
CA ILE A 436 -30.86 -3.31 26.92
C ILE A 436 -29.42 -2.76 27.02
N PRO A 437 -28.61 -3.11 28.04
CA PRO A 437 -27.20 -2.78 28.13
C PRO A 437 -26.40 -3.67 27.16
N LEU A 438 -26.55 -3.42 25.87
CA LEU A 438 -26.05 -4.28 24.80
C LEU A 438 -24.52 -4.27 24.66
N PHE A 439 -23.85 -3.16 25.00
CA PHE A 439 -22.41 -3.02 24.80
C PHE A 439 -21.68 -2.77 26.11
N SER A 440 -20.55 -3.48 26.30
CA SER A 440 -19.69 -3.35 27.48
C SER A 440 -18.65 -2.23 27.34
N ARG A 441 -18.07 -2.07 26.14
CA ARG A 441 -17.13 -1.00 25.79
C ARG A 441 -17.08 -0.84 24.27
N GLY A 442 -17.30 0.37 23.77
CA GLY A 442 -17.45 0.63 22.34
C GLY A 442 -18.52 -0.25 21.71
N PHE A 443 -18.16 -0.99 20.65
CA PHE A 443 -19.07 -1.91 19.96
C PHE A 443 -18.92 -3.38 20.40
N ARG A 444 -18.24 -3.63 21.53
CA ARG A 444 -18.14 -5.00 22.07
C ARG A 444 -19.43 -5.37 22.78
N ILE A 445 -20.15 -6.35 22.23
CA ILE A 445 -21.38 -6.89 22.81
C ILE A 445 -21.09 -7.37 24.25
N ALA A 446 -21.94 -6.95 25.19
CA ALA A 446 -21.87 -7.39 26.57
C ALA A 446 -22.13 -8.89 26.65
N LYS A 447 -21.45 -9.58 27.57
CA LYS A 447 -21.76 -10.98 27.86
C LYS A 447 -23.08 -11.01 28.64
N ASP A 448 -24.05 -11.80 28.18
CA ASP A 448 -25.34 -11.99 28.85
C ASP A 448 -26.09 -10.67 29.18
N PRO A 449 -26.37 -9.78 28.21
CA PRO A 449 -27.00 -8.50 28.50
C PRO A 449 -28.41 -8.71 29.07
N ARG A 450 -28.72 -7.98 30.14
CA ARG A 450 -30.05 -8.02 30.77
C ARG A 450 -31.06 -7.27 29.91
N ILE A 451 -32.22 -7.85 29.67
CA ILE A 451 -33.32 -7.18 28.97
C ILE A 451 -34.39 -6.76 29.97
N SER A 452 -34.99 -5.60 29.76
CA SER A 452 -36.20 -5.14 30.42
C SER A 452 -37.08 -4.49 29.37
N LEU A 453 -38.24 -5.09 29.10
CA LEU A 453 -39.16 -4.67 28.04
C LEU A 453 -40.59 -4.60 28.61
N HIS A 454 -41.33 -3.58 28.23
CA HIS A 454 -42.77 -3.48 28.44
C HIS A 454 -43.48 -3.67 27.10
N LEU A 455 -44.38 -4.64 27.03
CA LEU A 455 -45.11 -5.00 25.82
C LEU A 455 -46.61 -4.79 26.03
N LEU A 456 -47.23 -4.16 25.03
CA LEU A 456 -48.67 -3.98 24.94
C LEU A 456 -49.16 -4.60 23.63
N GLY A 457 -50.21 -5.40 23.71
CA GLY A 457 -50.88 -6.01 22.57
C GLY A 457 -52.35 -5.62 22.56
N GLU A 458 -52.86 -5.20 21.42
CA GLU A 458 -54.27 -4.86 21.21
C GLU A 458 -54.80 -5.65 20.02
N ASP A 459 -56.06 -6.11 20.12
CA ASP A 459 -56.77 -6.87 19.08
C ASP A 459 -56.00 -8.08 18.55
N LEU A 460 -55.32 -8.81 19.43
CA LEU A 460 -54.51 -9.97 19.05
C LEU A 460 -55.40 -11.17 18.71
N ASP A 461 -55.20 -11.74 17.53
CA ASP A 461 -55.90 -12.98 17.09
C ASP A 461 -55.04 -14.21 17.44
N PRO A 462 -55.42 -15.01 18.45
CA PRO A 462 -54.64 -16.15 18.92
C PRO A 462 -54.51 -17.24 17.85
N LYS A 463 -55.49 -17.40 16.94
CA LYS A 463 -55.38 -18.36 15.82
C LYS A 463 -54.32 -17.95 14.84
N ARG A 464 -54.11 -16.65 14.65
CA ARG A 464 -53.08 -16.14 13.73
C ARG A 464 -51.70 -16.16 14.36
N LEU A 465 -51.60 -15.94 15.67
CA LEU A 465 -50.33 -16.05 16.40
C LEU A 465 -49.83 -17.50 16.48
N HIS A 466 -50.74 -18.45 16.70
CA HIS A 466 -50.40 -19.87 16.73
C HIS A 466 -51.56 -20.70 16.16
N PRO A 467 -51.46 -21.21 14.91
CA PRO A 467 -52.55 -21.86 14.19
C PRO A 467 -53.22 -23.03 14.91
N THR A 468 -52.51 -23.69 15.83
CA THR A 468 -53.03 -24.84 16.58
C THR A 468 -53.72 -24.46 17.90
N LEU A 469 -53.78 -23.18 18.28
CA LEU A 469 -54.49 -22.78 19.48
C LEU A 469 -56.01 -22.83 19.22
N PRO A 470 -56.79 -23.58 20.02
CA PRO A 470 -58.25 -23.67 19.88
C PRO A 470 -58.98 -22.46 20.46
N LEU A 471 -58.37 -21.27 20.39
CA LEU A 471 -58.92 -20.03 20.92
C LEU A 471 -59.47 -19.21 19.75
N ALA A 472 -60.60 -18.55 19.93
CA ALA A 472 -61.18 -17.62 18.94
C ALA A 472 -61.49 -16.28 19.62
N GLY A 473 -61.48 -15.20 18.85
CA GLY A 473 -61.73 -13.84 19.35
C GLY A 473 -60.48 -12.97 19.29
N ALA A 474 -60.58 -11.77 19.86
CA ALA A 474 -59.48 -10.83 20.02
C ALA A 474 -59.14 -10.69 21.50
N PHE A 475 -57.85 -10.55 21.85
CA PHE A 475 -57.43 -10.30 23.22
C PHE A 475 -56.44 -9.13 23.29
N SER A 476 -56.35 -8.52 24.47
CA SER A 476 -55.31 -7.54 24.81
C SER A 476 -54.27 -8.18 25.72
N LEU A 477 -53.02 -7.76 25.59
CA LEU A 477 -51.89 -8.26 26.36
C LEU A 477 -51.13 -7.09 26.97
N GLU A 478 -50.81 -7.18 28.26
CA GLU A 478 -49.80 -6.33 28.88
C GLU A 478 -48.79 -7.24 29.58
N ALA A 479 -47.51 -7.06 29.28
CA ALA A 479 -46.46 -7.91 29.83
C ALA A 479 -45.19 -7.11 30.11
N GLU A 480 -44.55 -7.43 31.24
CA GLU A 480 -43.19 -7.01 31.53
C GLU A 480 -42.26 -8.21 31.34
N VAL A 481 -41.24 -8.05 30.50
CA VAL A 481 -40.28 -9.10 30.16
C VAL A 481 -38.91 -8.69 30.65
N THR A 482 -38.42 -9.44 31.64
CA THR A 482 -37.05 -9.32 32.15
C THR A 482 -36.27 -10.61 31.94
N GLY A 483 -35.00 -10.52 31.55
CA GLY A 483 -34.18 -11.72 31.32
C GLY A 483 -32.74 -11.40 30.95
N THR A 484 -32.02 -12.39 30.46
CA THR A 484 -30.67 -12.25 29.89
C THR A 484 -30.65 -12.84 28.48
N LEU A 485 -30.04 -12.15 27.51
CA LEU A 485 -29.81 -12.71 26.18
C LEU A 485 -28.55 -13.59 26.23
N HIS A 486 -28.68 -14.87 25.91
CA HIS A 486 -27.55 -15.80 25.86
C HIS A 486 -26.93 -15.92 24.47
#